data_AF-A0A7K3G0Z3-F1
#
_entry.id   AF-A0A7K3G0Z3-F1
#
_cell.length_a   1.000
_cell.length_b   1.000
_cell.length_c   1.000
_cell.angle_alpha   90.00
_cell.angle_beta   90.00
_cell.angle_gamma   90.00
#
_symmetry.space_group_name_H-M   'P 1'
#
loop_
_entity.id
_entity.type
_entity.pdbx_description
1 polymer ?
#
loop_
_entity_poly.entity_id
_entity_poly.type
_entity_poly.pdbx_seq_one_letter_code
_entity_poly.pdbx_strand_id
1 'polypeptide(L)'
;MPDFVFQQAEHAAKGSGRREQGDRLLLAGKRGAVVQVKARTIKPKPDALEVNWIQKVAAKAMSQAKGSVRQLRMVPADMVNGRGRTMKVDGNDYEWIAVFLLDHPGVPEGTIATWQPLDMPAIALTRRDWDFLFDQLRSTTAVLDHLFRAAAEPPTALGGEPVRYYELAAADADTPPKEINTELVGQGGTLFSTPQLPRTPAGDDGTRAHLMIRIMLEDIALASLSSHLTEANRHTVLSDLDRLPVGARAEWGHLLLEMLEDVPDVPDEQVKWRFRRLLDGSGTRQLIMGAATRFGRNVQGAFTAYVQLRHHEVTSRTGRVEESSALGILLTPRYDGVRAWDTSTVHVHGDLGLSEEELQVYRDGWNRPSDRDARTVTE
;
A
#
# COMPACT_ATOMS: atom_id res chain seq x y z
N MET A 1 1.34 1.16 9.31
CA MET A 1 0.98 2.54 9.74
C MET A 1 -0.33 2.51 10.51
N PRO A 2 -0.61 3.45 11.43
CA PRO A 2 -1.88 3.49 12.17
C PRO A 2 -3.10 3.69 11.26
N ASP A 3 -2.92 4.35 10.12
CA ASP A 3 -3.98 4.68 9.15
C ASP A 3 -4.67 3.45 8.51
N PHE A 4 -4.02 2.30 8.54
CA PHE A 4 -4.56 1.04 8.00
C PHE A 4 -5.22 0.17 9.05
N VAL A 5 -5.09 0.50 10.34
CA VAL A 5 -5.64 -0.29 11.45
C VAL A 5 -6.92 0.35 11.93
N PHE A 6 -8.03 -0.38 11.89
CA PHE A 6 -9.35 0.12 12.24
C PHE A 6 -10.00 -0.69 13.38
N GLN A 7 -10.86 -0.01 14.13
CA GLN A 7 -11.76 -0.57 15.14
C GLN A 7 -13.15 0.07 14.93
N GLN A 8 -14.22 -0.53 15.47
CA GLN A 8 -15.52 0.13 15.41
C GLN A 8 -15.49 1.45 16.19
N ALA A 9 -16.11 2.50 15.65
CA ALA A 9 -16.42 3.69 16.46
C ALA A 9 -17.26 3.23 17.66
N GLU A 10 -16.93 3.66 18.87
CA GLU A 10 -17.70 3.30 20.07
C GLU A 10 -19.20 3.54 19.81
N HIS A 11 -19.99 2.45 19.76
CA HIS A 11 -21.46 2.32 19.88
C HIS A 11 -22.01 1.12 19.08
N ALA A 12 -21.52 -0.09 19.39
CA ALA A 12 -22.36 -1.28 19.32
C ALA A 12 -22.64 -1.73 20.75
N ALA A 13 -23.37 -0.91 21.52
CA ALA A 13 -23.80 -1.26 22.87
C ALA A 13 -24.80 -2.43 22.82
N LYS A 14 -24.29 -3.66 22.84
CA LYS A 14 -25.04 -4.84 23.22
C LYS A 14 -24.62 -5.25 24.64
N GLY A 15 -25.36 -4.75 25.63
CA GLY A 15 -25.29 -5.22 27.02
C GLY A 15 -24.29 -4.49 27.93
N SER A 16 -24.50 -4.63 29.24
CA SER A 16 -23.86 -3.92 30.35
C SER A 16 -22.39 -4.27 30.62
N GLY A 17 -21.63 -4.73 29.62
CA GLY A 17 -20.23 -5.06 29.76
C GLY A 17 -19.37 -4.26 28.80
N ARG A 18 -18.42 -3.46 29.31
CA ARG A 18 -17.28 -2.97 28.53
C ARG A 18 -16.45 -4.18 28.08
N ARG A 19 -16.78 -4.76 26.93
CA ARG A 19 -15.91 -5.73 26.25
C ARG A 19 -14.85 -4.94 25.52
N GLU A 20 -13.59 -5.14 25.87
CA GLU A 20 -12.48 -4.82 24.97
C GLU A 20 -12.76 -5.57 23.66
N GLN A 21 -13.09 -4.85 22.59
CA GLN A 21 -13.27 -5.42 21.27
C GLN A 21 -11.92 -5.99 20.82
N GLY A 22 -11.79 -7.31 20.86
CA GLY A 22 -10.59 -8.05 20.43
C GLY A 22 -10.45 -8.19 18.91
N ASP A 23 -11.26 -7.45 18.15
CA ASP A 23 -11.32 -7.46 16.70
C ASP A 23 -10.65 -6.18 16.19
N ARG A 24 -9.55 -6.34 15.46
CA ARG A 24 -8.93 -5.24 14.70
C ARG A 24 -9.10 -5.53 13.22
N LEU A 25 -9.40 -4.50 12.45
CA LEU A 25 -9.34 -4.61 11.00
C LEU A 25 -8.03 -4.03 10.49
N LEU A 26 -7.43 -4.70 9.52
CA LEU A 26 -6.34 -4.16 8.72
C LEU A 26 -6.87 -3.97 7.31
N LEU A 27 -6.98 -2.73 6.84
CA LEU A 27 -7.54 -2.40 5.53
C LEU A 27 -6.48 -1.71 4.68
N ALA A 28 -6.19 -2.23 3.49
CA ALA A 28 -5.39 -1.53 2.48
C ALA A 28 -5.83 -1.95 1.07
N GLY A 29 -6.08 -0.95 0.21
CA GLY A 29 -6.62 -1.17 -1.13
C GLY A 29 -7.95 -1.94 -1.08
N LYS A 30 -8.06 -3.02 -1.86
CA LYS A 30 -9.24 -3.90 -1.91
C LYS A 30 -9.15 -5.09 -0.95
N ARG A 31 -8.16 -5.13 -0.05
CA ARG A 31 -7.93 -6.24 0.88
C ARG A 31 -8.17 -5.82 2.32
N GLY A 32 -8.82 -6.70 3.05
CA GLY A 32 -9.11 -6.54 4.47
C GLY A 32 -8.74 -7.79 5.26
N ALA A 33 -8.15 -7.63 6.43
CA ALA A 33 -7.97 -8.70 7.40
C ALA A 33 -8.76 -8.41 8.68
N VAL A 34 -9.48 -9.41 9.18
CA VAL A 34 -10.01 -9.37 10.56
C VAL A 34 -9.02 -10.10 11.46
N VAL A 35 -8.31 -9.33 12.28
CA VAL A 35 -7.26 -9.83 13.18
C VAL A 35 -7.85 -10.10 14.55
N GLN A 36 -7.73 -11.35 14.99
CA GLN A 36 -8.18 -11.85 16.27
C GLN A 36 -7.00 -12.22 17.13
N VAL A 37 -6.67 -11.36 18.09
CA VAL A 37 -5.55 -11.62 19.00
C VAL A 37 -6.05 -12.45 20.18
N LYS A 38 -5.37 -13.56 20.49
CA LYS A 38 -5.59 -14.32 21.72
C LYS A 38 -4.26 -14.45 22.46
N ALA A 39 -4.21 -13.84 23.64
CA ALA A 39 -3.03 -13.88 24.50
C ALA A 39 -3.16 -14.97 25.56
N ARG A 40 -2.06 -15.67 25.82
CA ARG A 40 -1.91 -16.56 26.98
C ARG A 40 -1.30 -15.78 28.13
N THR A 41 -2.12 -15.44 29.10
CA THR A 41 -1.70 -14.62 30.26
C THR A 41 -1.30 -15.43 31.49
N ILE A 42 -1.47 -16.75 31.45
CA ILE A 42 -1.07 -17.66 32.54
C ILE A 42 0.15 -18.49 32.13
N LYS A 43 0.88 -19.01 33.13
CA LYS A 43 2.00 -19.91 32.90
C LYS A 43 1.56 -21.12 32.06
N PRO A 44 2.30 -21.50 31.01
CA PRO A 44 1.99 -22.67 30.20
C PRO A 44 1.88 -23.94 31.06
N LYS A 45 0.86 -24.73 30.72
CA LYS A 45 0.58 -26.08 31.20
C LYS A 45 1.33 -27.09 30.31
N PRO A 46 1.29 -28.39 30.64
CA PRO A 46 1.82 -29.42 29.76
C PRO A 46 1.26 -29.33 28.33
N ASP A 47 2.09 -29.66 27.35
CA ASP A 47 1.87 -29.42 25.93
C ASP A 47 0.49 -29.87 25.43
N ALA A 48 0.03 -31.06 25.80
CA ALA A 48 -1.29 -31.55 25.37
C ALA A 48 -2.45 -30.63 25.81
N LEU A 49 -2.35 -30.03 27.00
CA LEU A 49 -3.36 -29.08 27.48
C LEU A 49 -3.24 -27.72 26.77
N GLU A 50 -2.03 -27.31 26.39
CA GLU A 50 -1.81 -26.08 25.62
C GLU A 50 -2.29 -26.23 24.18
N VAL A 51 -1.99 -27.35 23.51
CA VAL A 51 -2.53 -27.65 22.17
C VAL A 51 -4.05 -27.57 22.20
N ASN A 52 -4.71 -28.23 23.16
CA ASN A 52 -6.17 -28.18 23.29
C ASN A 52 -6.70 -26.75 23.52
N TRP A 53 -5.99 -25.94 24.31
CA TRP A 53 -6.36 -24.54 24.51
C TRP A 53 -6.19 -23.72 23.23
N ILE A 54 -5.08 -23.90 22.50
CA ILE A 54 -4.80 -23.25 21.20
C ILE A 54 -5.91 -23.57 20.20
N GLN A 55 -6.28 -24.85 20.03
CA GLN A 55 -7.37 -25.26 19.13
C GLN A 55 -8.69 -24.57 19.51
N LYS A 56 -9.01 -24.53 20.81
CA LYS A 56 -10.22 -23.88 21.31
C LYS A 56 -10.24 -22.39 21.00
N VAL A 57 -9.13 -21.67 21.22
CA VAL A 57 -9.09 -20.21 20.98
C VAL A 57 -8.99 -19.88 19.49
N ALA A 58 -8.36 -20.73 18.67
CA ALA A 58 -8.32 -20.63 17.22
C ALA A 58 -9.73 -20.74 16.62
N ALA A 59 -10.48 -21.80 16.96
CA ALA A 59 -11.85 -21.98 16.48
C ALA A 59 -12.76 -20.80 16.88
N LYS A 60 -12.59 -20.28 18.11
CA LYS A 60 -13.30 -19.09 18.57
C LYS A 60 -12.92 -17.85 17.77
N ALA A 61 -11.63 -17.60 17.57
CA ALA A 61 -11.13 -16.48 16.77
C ALA A 61 -11.73 -16.49 15.35
N MET A 62 -11.66 -17.63 14.66
CA MET A 62 -12.19 -17.75 13.30
C MET A 62 -13.70 -17.51 13.21
N SER A 63 -14.46 -18.02 14.19
CA SER A 63 -15.90 -17.76 14.28
C SER A 63 -16.22 -16.28 14.49
N GLN A 64 -15.43 -15.59 15.33
CA GLN A 64 -15.57 -14.14 15.56
C GLN A 64 -15.25 -13.35 14.28
N ALA A 65 -14.13 -13.67 13.61
CA ALA A 65 -13.75 -13.03 12.36
C ALA A 65 -14.82 -13.16 11.27
N LYS A 66 -15.38 -14.38 11.08
CA LYS A 66 -16.49 -14.63 10.16
C LYS A 66 -17.72 -13.78 10.49
N GLY A 67 -18.05 -13.68 11.78
CA GLY A 67 -19.16 -12.85 12.27
C GLY A 67 -18.98 -11.37 11.92
N SER A 68 -17.77 -10.83 12.14
CA SER A 68 -17.45 -9.43 11.88
C SER A 68 -17.50 -9.07 10.40
N VAL A 69 -16.95 -9.91 9.50
CA VAL A 69 -17.07 -9.71 8.05
C VAL A 69 -18.54 -9.78 7.61
N ARG A 70 -19.29 -10.79 8.08
CA ARG A 70 -20.71 -10.93 7.75
C ARG A 70 -21.49 -9.69 8.17
N GLN A 71 -21.22 -9.13 9.34
CA GLN A 71 -21.88 -7.92 9.82
C GLN A 71 -21.60 -6.71 8.91
N LEU A 72 -20.34 -6.49 8.54
CA LEU A 72 -19.95 -5.37 7.66
C LEU A 72 -20.53 -5.49 6.26
N ARG A 73 -20.68 -6.72 5.74
CA ARG A 73 -21.32 -6.97 4.44
C ARG A 73 -22.82 -6.71 4.45
N MET A 74 -23.48 -6.92 5.59
CA MET A 74 -24.91 -6.64 5.74
C MET A 74 -25.18 -5.15 5.92
N VAL A 75 -24.35 -4.47 6.72
CA VAL A 75 -24.52 -3.05 7.04
C VAL A 75 -23.13 -2.40 7.14
N PRO A 76 -22.81 -1.45 6.23
CA PRO A 76 -21.60 -0.64 6.35
C PRO A 76 -21.56 0.08 7.69
N ALA A 77 -20.38 0.19 8.31
CA ALA A 77 -20.21 0.74 9.64
C ALA A 77 -19.13 1.82 9.70
N ASP A 78 -19.28 2.76 10.63
CA ASP A 78 -18.26 3.75 10.93
C ASP A 78 -17.13 3.11 11.74
N MET A 79 -15.91 3.20 11.21
CA MET A 79 -14.71 2.63 11.77
C MET A 79 -13.70 3.73 12.06
N VAL A 80 -13.05 3.65 13.21
CA VAL A 80 -12.02 4.60 13.63
C VAL A 80 -10.65 3.98 13.38
N ASN A 81 -9.80 4.68 12.63
CA ASN A 81 -8.43 4.25 12.38
C ASN A 81 -7.51 4.49 13.59
N GLY A 82 -6.27 4.00 13.52
CA GLY A 82 -5.27 4.17 14.58
C GLY A 82 -4.86 5.62 14.87
N ARG A 83 -5.32 6.59 14.07
CA ARG A 83 -5.16 8.03 14.32
C ARG A 83 -6.43 8.70 14.86
N GLY A 84 -7.47 7.93 15.19
CA GLY A 84 -8.72 8.47 15.73
C GLY A 84 -9.65 9.07 14.67
N ARG A 85 -9.45 8.79 13.38
CA ARG A 85 -10.28 9.32 12.29
C ARG A 85 -11.31 8.30 11.84
N THR A 86 -12.54 8.77 11.63
CA THR A 86 -13.66 7.92 11.24
C THR A 86 -13.77 7.79 9.72
N MET A 87 -13.96 6.57 9.26
CA MET A 87 -14.24 6.22 7.88
C MET A 87 -15.37 5.20 7.84
N LYS A 88 -16.33 5.37 6.93
CA LYS A 88 -17.37 4.38 6.69
C LYS A 88 -16.80 3.22 5.89
N VAL A 89 -16.97 2.00 6.39
CA VAL A 89 -16.45 0.76 5.79
C VAL A 89 -17.61 -0.13 5.38
N ASP A 90 -17.73 -0.41 4.09
CA ASP A 90 -18.61 -1.45 3.55
C ASP A 90 -17.84 -2.77 3.46
N GLY A 91 -18.39 -3.85 4.01
CA GLY A 91 -17.76 -5.17 3.93
C GLY A 91 -17.70 -5.75 2.51
N ASN A 92 -18.44 -5.18 1.55
CA ASN A 92 -18.44 -5.64 0.16
C ASN A 92 -17.31 -5.02 -0.69
N ASP A 93 -16.67 -3.95 -0.21
CA ASP A 93 -15.58 -3.28 -0.92
C ASP A 93 -14.23 -4.03 -0.80
N TYR A 94 -14.18 -5.04 0.08
CA TYR A 94 -12.96 -5.75 0.42
C TYR A 94 -13.07 -7.27 0.20
N GLU A 95 -11.99 -7.84 -0.33
CA GLU A 95 -11.66 -9.25 -0.18
C GLU A 95 -11.16 -9.47 1.27
N TRP A 96 -11.70 -10.46 1.98
CA TRP A 96 -11.44 -10.65 3.41
C TRP A 96 -10.63 -11.90 3.73
N ILE A 97 -9.72 -11.78 4.70
CA ILE A 97 -9.04 -12.90 5.35
C ILE A 97 -9.25 -12.85 6.87
N ALA A 98 -9.47 -14.01 7.49
CA ALA A 98 -9.42 -14.14 8.95
C ALA A 98 -8.00 -14.46 9.42
N VAL A 99 -7.52 -13.68 10.38
CA VAL A 99 -6.19 -13.88 10.97
C VAL A 99 -6.36 -14.20 12.46
N PHE A 100 -5.97 -15.41 12.85
CA PHE A 100 -5.79 -15.76 14.25
C PHE A 100 -4.35 -15.46 14.67
N LEU A 101 -4.18 -14.46 15.53
CA LEU A 101 -2.88 -14.08 16.07
C LEU A 101 -2.74 -14.60 17.49
N LEU A 102 -1.84 -15.56 17.69
CA LEU A 102 -1.55 -16.14 18.98
C LEU A 102 -0.36 -15.43 19.65
N ASP A 103 -0.63 -14.80 20.79
CA ASP A 103 0.41 -14.30 21.68
C ASP A 103 0.60 -15.30 22.82
N HIS A 104 1.64 -16.13 22.72
CA HIS A 104 1.88 -17.24 23.63
C HIS A 104 3.38 -17.40 23.94
N PRO A 105 3.78 -17.53 25.21
CA PRO A 105 5.19 -17.50 25.61
C PRO A 105 5.98 -18.77 25.22
N GLY A 106 5.31 -19.88 24.91
CA GLY A 106 5.96 -21.10 24.41
C GLY A 106 4.97 -22.03 23.74
N VAL A 107 4.80 -21.91 22.42
CA VAL A 107 3.90 -22.77 21.65
C VAL A 107 4.50 -24.17 21.54
N PRO A 108 3.76 -25.25 21.86
CA PRO A 108 4.28 -26.61 21.69
C PRO A 108 4.69 -26.88 20.24
N GLU A 109 5.81 -27.58 20.04
CA GLU A 109 6.39 -27.83 18.73
C GLU A 109 5.42 -28.57 17.80
N GLY A 110 5.40 -28.20 16.52
CA GLY A 110 4.54 -28.83 15.52
C GLY A 110 3.04 -28.50 15.66
N THR A 111 2.65 -27.58 16.55
CA THR A 111 1.24 -27.21 16.72
C THR A 111 0.71 -26.50 15.47
N ILE A 112 -0.17 -27.17 14.72
CA ILE A 112 -0.95 -26.60 13.63
C ILE A 112 -2.34 -26.27 14.18
N ALA A 113 -2.74 -24.99 14.11
CA ALA A 113 -4.08 -24.58 14.50
C ALA A 113 -5.11 -25.05 13.44
N THR A 114 -6.25 -25.56 13.91
CA THR A 114 -7.32 -26.10 13.06
C THR A 114 -8.66 -25.49 13.45
N TRP A 115 -9.55 -25.38 12.47
CA TRP A 115 -10.90 -24.85 12.63
C TRP A 115 -11.82 -25.43 11.54
N GLN A 116 -13.12 -25.27 11.74
CA GLN A 116 -14.11 -25.57 10.71
C GLN A 116 -13.92 -24.64 9.51
N PRO A 117 -13.99 -25.14 8.26
CA PRO A 117 -13.83 -24.32 7.06
C PRO A 117 -14.69 -23.05 7.09
N LEU A 118 -14.09 -21.94 6.64
CA LEU A 118 -14.75 -20.65 6.50
C LEU A 118 -15.00 -20.38 5.02
N ASP A 119 -16.02 -19.58 4.72
CA ASP A 119 -16.30 -19.10 3.36
C ASP A 119 -15.38 -17.91 2.97
N MET A 120 -14.14 -17.91 3.49
CA MET A 120 -13.09 -16.93 3.26
C MET A 120 -11.72 -17.52 3.66
N PRO A 121 -10.61 -17.03 3.10
CA PRO A 121 -9.26 -17.38 3.54
C PRO A 121 -9.07 -17.19 5.04
N ALA A 122 -8.27 -18.06 5.65
CA ALA A 122 -7.96 -18.02 7.07
C ALA A 122 -6.53 -18.48 7.33
N ILE A 123 -5.85 -17.81 8.27
CA ILE A 123 -4.46 -18.07 8.60
C ILE A 123 -4.23 -17.90 10.10
N ALA A 124 -3.35 -18.74 10.65
CA ALA A 124 -2.94 -18.69 12.04
C ALA A 124 -1.46 -18.33 12.13
N LEU A 125 -1.14 -17.36 12.97
CA LEU A 125 0.21 -16.82 13.14
C LEU A 125 0.50 -16.63 14.63
N THR A 126 1.76 -16.75 15.03
CA THR A 126 2.20 -16.25 16.33
C THR A 126 2.46 -14.75 16.27
N ARG A 127 2.55 -14.10 17.44
CA ARG A 127 2.98 -12.69 17.52
C ARG A 127 4.32 -12.46 16.81
N ARG A 128 5.27 -13.37 16.95
CA ARG A 128 6.59 -13.30 16.32
C ARG A 128 6.52 -13.42 14.80
N ASP A 129 5.67 -14.29 14.28
CA ASP A 129 5.43 -14.42 12.83
C ASP A 129 4.90 -13.10 12.25
N TRP A 130 3.94 -12.50 12.95
CA TRP A 130 3.36 -11.21 12.55
C TRP A 130 4.38 -10.08 12.54
N ASP A 131 5.17 -9.97 13.61
CA ASP A 131 6.22 -8.95 13.71
C ASP A 131 7.29 -9.16 12.61
N PHE A 132 7.70 -10.41 12.35
CA PHE A 132 8.58 -10.76 11.25
C PHE A 132 8.07 -10.25 9.90
N LEU A 133 6.79 -10.49 9.56
CA LEU A 133 6.24 -10.05 8.28
C LEU A 133 6.29 -8.52 8.11
N PHE A 134 5.97 -7.77 9.17
CA PHE A 134 6.01 -6.30 9.12
C PHE A 134 7.45 -5.77 9.08
N ASP A 135 8.38 -6.40 9.77
CA ASP A 135 9.81 -6.03 9.74
C ASP A 135 10.44 -6.35 8.38
N GLN A 136 10.07 -7.48 7.79
CA GLN A 136 10.56 -7.96 6.50
C GLN A 136 10.02 -7.13 5.33
N LEU A 137 8.71 -6.84 5.31
CA LEU A 137 8.05 -6.21 4.15
C LEU A 137 7.89 -4.69 4.29
N ARG A 138 7.76 -4.19 5.53
CA ARG A 138 7.52 -2.76 5.84
C ARG A 138 6.39 -2.12 5.01
N SER A 139 5.40 -2.92 4.63
CA SER A 139 4.25 -2.53 3.81
C SER A 139 3.02 -3.26 4.33
N THR A 140 1.94 -2.52 4.57
CA THR A 140 0.68 -3.13 4.99
C THR A 140 0.01 -3.84 3.82
N THR A 141 0.05 -3.24 2.63
CA THR A 141 -0.46 -3.87 1.40
C THR A 141 0.29 -5.16 1.09
N ALA A 142 1.63 -5.18 1.15
CA ALA A 142 2.39 -6.40 0.89
C ALA A 142 2.18 -7.48 1.95
N VAL A 143 2.02 -7.10 3.22
CA VAL A 143 1.66 -8.06 4.30
C VAL A 143 0.29 -8.67 4.01
N LEU A 144 -0.73 -7.88 3.69
CA LEU A 144 -2.03 -8.43 3.31
C LEU A 144 -1.90 -9.37 2.11
N ASP A 145 -1.15 -8.97 1.07
CA ASP A 145 -0.94 -9.80 -0.10
C ASP A 145 -0.28 -11.14 0.22
N HIS A 146 0.71 -11.13 1.12
CA HIS A 146 1.34 -12.33 1.64
C HIS A 146 0.35 -13.21 2.39
N LEU A 147 -0.46 -12.65 3.30
CA LEU A 147 -1.44 -13.42 4.08
C LEU A 147 -2.45 -14.15 3.18
N PHE A 148 -2.95 -13.48 2.13
CA PHE A 148 -3.86 -14.11 1.17
C PHE A 148 -3.19 -15.26 0.40
N ARG A 149 -1.95 -15.04 -0.06
CA ARG A 149 -1.18 -16.09 -0.75
C ARG A 149 -0.90 -17.27 0.18
N ALA A 150 -0.42 -17.00 1.39
CA ALA A 150 -0.06 -17.99 2.38
C ALA A 150 -1.27 -18.78 2.92
N ALA A 151 -2.47 -18.20 2.90
CA ALA A 151 -3.71 -18.90 3.25
C ALA A 151 -4.21 -19.88 2.16
N ALA A 152 -3.69 -19.78 0.93
CA ALA A 152 -3.95 -20.75 -0.14
C ALA A 152 -3.02 -21.98 -0.08
N GLU A 153 -1.92 -21.88 0.67
CA GLU A 153 -0.98 -22.97 0.91
C GLU A 153 -1.47 -23.89 2.06
N PRO A 154 -0.96 -25.14 2.15
CA PRO A 154 -1.20 -25.99 3.30
C PRO A 154 -0.88 -25.28 4.64
N PRO A 155 -1.67 -25.50 5.70
CA PRO A 155 -1.40 -24.90 7.00
C PRO A 155 -0.03 -25.31 7.57
N THR A 156 0.75 -24.33 8.01
CA THR A 156 2.05 -24.54 8.68
C THR A 156 1.89 -24.54 10.20
N ALA A 157 2.84 -25.16 10.91
CA ALA A 157 2.92 -25.05 12.36
C ALA A 157 3.10 -23.58 12.79
N LEU A 158 2.47 -23.22 13.91
CA LEU A 158 2.62 -21.89 14.53
C LEU A 158 4.10 -21.59 14.82
N GLY A 159 4.58 -20.41 14.44
CA GLY A 159 6.00 -20.04 14.51
C GLY A 159 6.82 -20.40 13.26
N GLY A 160 6.22 -21.10 12.29
CA GLY A 160 6.87 -21.53 11.05
C GLY A 160 6.71 -20.55 9.88
N GLU A 161 6.10 -19.39 10.08
CA GLU A 161 5.85 -18.44 8.99
C GLU A 161 7.12 -17.95 8.28
N PRO A 162 8.24 -17.67 8.99
CA PRO A 162 9.47 -17.27 8.32
C PRO A 162 9.98 -18.30 7.32
N VAL A 163 9.85 -19.60 7.63
CA VAL A 163 10.26 -20.68 6.72
C VAL A 163 9.41 -20.66 5.46
N ARG A 164 8.08 -20.64 5.62
CA ARG A 164 7.14 -20.55 4.50
C ARG A 164 7.38 -19.29 3.66
N TYR A 165 7.62 -18.15 4.32
CA TYR A 165 7.95 -16.91 3.64
C TYR A 165 9.18 -17.06 2.75
N TYR A 166 10.27 -17.64 3.26
CA TYR A 166 11.50 -17.81 2.48
C TYR A 166 11.37 -18.83 1.36
N GLU A 167 10.55 -19.86 1.52
CA GLU A 167 10.20 -20.79 0.44
C GLU A 167 9.45 -20.08 -0.68
N LEU A 168 8.45 -19.26 -0.35
CA LEU A 168 7.71 -18.45 -1.33
C LEU A 168 8.61 -17.38 -1.99
N ALA A 169 9.48 -16.73 -1.21
CA ALA A 169 10.46 -15.78 -1.73
C ALA A 169 11.52 -16.44 -2.63
N ALA A 170 11.85 -17.71 -2.37
CA ALA A 170 12.72 -18.48 -3.25
C ALA A 170 12.02 -18.76 -4.59
N ALA A 171 10.78 -19.25 -4.55
CA ALA A 171 9.97 -19.50 -5.73
C ALA A 171 9.74 -18.23 -6.58
N ASP A 172 9.53 -17.07 -5.93
CA ASP A 172 9.38 -15.79 -6.63
C ASP A 172 10.65 -15.39 -7.39
N ALA A 173 11.82 -15.62 -6.79
CA ALA A 173 13.10 -15.31 -7.42
C ALA A 173 13.42 -16.22 -8.61
N ASP A 174 12.93 -17.46 -8.58
CA ASP A 174 13.12 -18.44 -9.66
C ASP A 174 12.08 -18.27 -10.79
N THR A 175 11.03 -17.46 -10.56
CA THR A 175 9.98 -17.21 -11.54
C THR A 175 10.44 -16.17 -12.58
N PRO A 176 10.41 -16.50 -13.88
CA PRO A 176 10.72 -15.53 -14.93
C PRO A 176 9.78 -14.31 -14.91
N PRO A 177 10.27 -13.10 -15.23
CA PRO A 177 9.42 -11.93 -15.40
C PRO A 177 8.30 -12.19 -16.41
N LYS A 178 7.10 -11.66 -16.12
CA LYS A 178 6.02 -11.65 -17.11
C LYS A 178 6.36 -10.67 -18.24
N GLU A 179 6.01 -11.05 -19.46
CA GLU A 179 6.03 -10.11 -20.58
C GLU A 179 4.93 -9.05 -20.37
N ILE A 180 5.31 -7.79 -20.45
CA ILE A 180 4.41 -6.63 -20.31
C ILE A 180 4.67 -5.71 -21.50
N ASN A 181 3.60 -5.15 -22.07
CA ASN A 181 3.72 -4.15 -23.11
C ASN A 181 4.28 -2.84 -22.52
N THR A 182 5.57 -2.59 -22.72
CA THR A 182 6.27 -1.39 -22.24
C THR A 182 5.92 -0.13 -23.04
N GLU A 183 5.33 -0.25 -24.23
CA GLU A 183 4.90 0.92 -25.01
C GLU A 183 3.78 1.70 -24.32
N LEU A 184 3.04 1.06 -23.40
CA LEU A 184 1.97 1.68 -22.63
C LEU A 184 2.46 2.86 -21.77
N VAL A 185 3.72 2.83 -21.30
CA VAL A 185 4.30 3.96 -20.55
C VAL A 185 4.95 5.02 -21.43
N GLY A 186 5.05 4.78 -22.75
CA GLY A 186 5.65 5.68 -23.73
C GLY A 186 7.11 5.36 -24.06
N GLN A 187 7.73 6.23 -24.86
CA GLN A 187 9.11 6.07 -25.31
C GLN A 187 10.08 6.01 -24.12
N GLY A 188 11.02 5.06 -24.15
CA GLY A 188 11.98 4.84 -23.07
C GLY A 188 11.43 4.03 -21.89
N GLY A 189 10.21 3.50 -21.99
CA GLY A 189 9.67 2.54 -21.04
C GLY A 189 10.51 1.27 -20.97
N THR A 190 10.97 0.92 -19.77
CA THR A 190 11.68 -0.33 -19.51
C THR A 190 10.86 -1.22 -18.59
N LEU A 191 10.95 -2.54 -18.80
CA LEU A 191 10.39 -3.50 -17.88
C LEU A 191 11.26 -3.52 -16.61
N PHE A 192 10.64 -3.18 -15.48
CA PHE A 192 11.23 -3.40 -14.16
C PHE A 192 10.52 -4.59 -13.52
N SER A 193 11.28 -5.63 -13.16
CA SER A 193 10.76 -6.83 -12.51
C SER A 193 11.55 -7.10 -11.24
N THR A 194 10.83 -7.45 -10.18
CA THR A 194 11.40 -7.81 -8.88
C THR A 194 10.54 -8.93 -8.28
N PRO A 195 11.13 -9.87 -7.49
CA PRO A 195 10.36 -10.84 -6.74
C PRO A 195 9.28 -10.17 -5.89
N GLN A 196 8.10 -10.79 -5.79
CA GLN A 196 7.02 -10.24 -4.97
C GLN A 196 7.41 -10.20 -3.50
N LEU A 197 8.03 -11.29 -3.00
CA LEU A 197 8.61 -11.36 -1.66
C LEU A 197 10.14 -11.21 -1.72
N PRO A 198 10.72 -10.16 -1.11
CA PRO A 198 12.18 -10.02 -1.05
C PRO A 198 12.80 -10.97 -0.02
N ARG A 199 13.96 -11.54 -0.36
CA ARG A 199 14.76 -12.36 0.58
C ARG A 199 15.45 -11.49 1.64
N THR A 200 15.92 -10.30 1.26
CA THR A 200 16.48 -9.32 2.20
C THR A 200 15.34 -8.48 2.82
N PRO A 201 15.43 -8.10 4.10
CA PRO A 201 14.47 -7.20 4.71
C PRO A 201 14.40 -5.86 3.97
N ALA A 202 13.20 -5.28 3.87
CA ALA A 202 13.02 -4.00 3.21
C ALA A 202 13.81 -2.88 3.91
N GLY A 203 14.65 -2.15 3.16
CA GLY A 203 15.46 -1.04 3.66
C GLY A 203 16.78 -1.45 4.33
N ASP A 204 17.21 -2.70 4.16
CA ASP A 204 18.53 -3.20 4.60
C ASP A 204 19.70 -2.51 3.87
N ASP A 205 19.48 -2.09 2.63
CA ASP A 205 20.45 -1.40 1.76
C ASP A 205 20.57 0.12 2.02
N GLY A 206 19.75 0.67 2.92
CA GLY A 206 19.83 2.08 3.26
C GLY A 206 18.57 2.59 3.95
N THR A 207 18.66 2.82 5.26
CA THR A 207 17.52 3.29 6.06
C THR A 207 16.92 4.59 5.51
N ARG A 208 17.74 5.52 5.00
CA ARG A 208 17.28 6.83 4.50
C ARG A 208 16.40 6.71 3.25
N ALA A 209 16.79 5.87 2.29
CA ALA A 209 16.02 5.67 1.06
C ALA A 209 14.64 5.08 1.35
N HIS A 210 14.60 4.05 2.20
CA HIS A 210 13.34 3.46 2.64
C HIS A 210 12.47 4.42 3.46
N LEU A 211 13.09 5.20 4.35
CA LEU A 211 12.38 6.20 5.17
C LEU A 211 11.67 7.24 4.33
N MET A 212 12.14 7.55 3.12
CA MET A 212 11.46 8.55 2.28
C MET A 212 10.03 8.13 1.91
N ILE A 213 9.80 6.85 1.56
CA ILE A 213 8.44 6.34 1.33
C ILE A 213 7.60 6.49 2.60
N ARG A 214 8.19 6.19 3.76
CA ARG A 214 7.48 6.35 5.04
C ARG A 214 7.16 7.81 5.34
N ILE A 215 8.08 8.75 5.09
CA ILE A 215 7.87 10.18 5.29
C ILE A 215 6.73 10.67 4.38
N MET A 216 6.72 10.28 3.10
CA MET A 216 5.61 10.63 2.20
C MET A 216 4.26 10.09 2.70
N LEU A 217 4.21 8.85 3.16
CA LEU A 217 3.00 8.29 3.76
C LEU A 217 2.56 9.06 5.01
N GLU A 218 3.48 9.47 5.89
CA GLU A 218 3.18 10.30 7.05
C GLU A 218 2.71 11.71 6.66
N ASP A 219 3.35 12.34 5.68
CA ASP A 219 2.96 13.65 5.17
C ASP A 219 1.52 13.63 4.63
N ILE A 220 1.19 12.64 3.81
CA ILE A 220 -0.17 12.45 3.28
C ILE A 220 -1.16 12.14 4.42
N ALA A 221 -0.74 11.32 5.39
CA ALA A 221 -1.56 11.02 6.54
C ALA A 221 -1.83 12.25 7.40
N LEU A 222 -0.91 13.21 7.50
CA LEU A 222 -1.04 14.41 8.34
C LEU A 222 -1.59 15.63 7.59
N ALA A 223 -1.60 15.61 6.25
CA ALA A 223 -2.09 16.70 5.42
C ALA A 223 -3.56 17.05 5.72
N SER A 224 -3.88 18.33 5.82
CA SER A 224 -5.27 18.79 5.93
C SER A 224 -6.05 18.44 4.67
N LEU A 225 -7.25 17.88 4.82
CA LEU A 225 -8.15 17.64 3.69
C LEU A 225 -8.86 18.94 3.32
N SER A 226 -8.95 19.19 2.02
CA SER A 226 -9.91 20.15 1.47
C SER A 226 -11.34 19.67 1.75
N SER A 227 -12.30 20.60 1.69
CA SER A 227 -13.72 20.30 1.99
C SER A 227 -14.37 19.24 1.10
N HIS A 228 -13.79 18.94 -0.07
CA HIS A 228 -14.29 17.94 -1.01
C HIS A 228 -13.62 16.56 -0.86
N LEU A 229 -12.58 16.43 -0.03
CA LEU A 229 -11.89 15.17 0.19
C LEU A 229 -12.36 14.50 1.48
N THR A 230 -12.47 13.17 1.43
CA THR A 230 -12.89 12.33 2.55
C THR A 230 -11.72 11.51 3.10
N GLU A 231 -11.87 10.95 4.30
CA GLU A 231 -10.91 9.99 4.86
C GLU A 231 -10.77 8.73 3.98
N ALA A 232 -11.83 8.35 3.26
CA ALA A 232 -11.78 7.27 2.28
C ALA A 232 -10.82 7.61 1.13
N ASN A 233 -10.88 8.85 0.60
CA ASN A 233 -9.94 9.29 -0.44
C ASN A 233 -8.48 9.25 0.06
N ARG A 234 -8.22 9.70 1.30
CA ARG A 234 -6.88 9.60 1.90
C ARG A 234 -6.45 8.13 2.04
N HIS A 235 -7.33 7.25 2.50
CA HIS A 235 -7.03 5.83 2.67
C HIS A 235 -6.69 5.16 1.32
N THR A 236 -7.40 5.51 0.24
CA THR A 236 -7.07 5.05 -1.13
C THR A 236 -5.67 5.49 -1.52
N VAL A 237 -5.35 6.78 -1.38
CA VAL A 237 -4.02 7.32 -1.72
C VAL A 237 -2.91 6.64 -0.92
N LEU A 238 -3.09 6.48 0.40
CA LEU A 238 -2.12 5.80 1.25
C LEU A 238 -1.93 4.34 0.82
N SER A 239 -3.02 3.66 0.49
CA SER A 239 -2.99 2.27 0.03
C SER A 239 -2.26 2.12 -1.30
N ASP A 240 -2.48 3.04 -2.24
CA ASP A 240 -1.87 3.01 -3.56
C ASP A 240 -0.37 3.32 -3.48
N LEU A 241 0.05 4.27 -2.63
CA LEU A 241 1.47 4.51 -2.35
C LEU A 241 2.12 3.30 -1.66
N ASP A 242 1.47 2.71 -0.65
CA ASP A 242 1.98 1.54 0.05
C ASP A 242 1.99 0.26 -0.83
N ARG A 243 1.42 0.31 -2.03
CA ARG A 243 1.45 -0.79 -2.99
C ARG A 243 2.68 -0.77 -3.89
N LEU A 244 3.54 0.26 -3.81
CA LEU A 244 4.83 0.26 -4.50
C LEU A 244 5.59 -1.04 -4.16
N PRO A 245 6.01 -1.84 -5.17
CA PRO A 245 6.64 -3.14 -4.94
C PRO A 245 7.79 -3.03 -3.95
N VAL A 246 7.84 -3.93 -2.97
CA VAL A 246 8.81 -3.83 -1.86
C VAL A 246 10.25 -3.79 -2.38
N GLY A 247 10.58 -4.63 -3.36
CA GLY A 247 11.90 -4.66 -4.00
C GLY A 247 12.26 -3.40 -4.80
N ALA A 248 11.29 -2.53 -5.14
CA ALA A 248 11.54 -1.26 -5.83
C ALA A 248 11.73 -0.08 -4.87
N ARG A 249 11.33 -0.21 -3.60
CA ARG A 249 11.22 0.94 -2.67
C ARG A 249 12.57 1.62 -2.40
N ALA A 250 13.64 0.85 -2.29
CA ALA A 250 14.97 1.40 -2.04
C ALA A 250 15.51 2.15 -3.26
N GLU A 251 15.38 1.59 -4.47
CA GLU A 251 15.74 2.28 -5.72
C GLU A 251 14.99 3.61 -5.86
N TRP A 252 13.67 3.59 -5.65
CA TRP A 252 12.85 4.81 -5.70
C TRP A 252 13.24 5.80 -4.60
N GLY A 253 13.59 5.28 -3.42
CA GLY A 253 14.15 6.03 -2.32
C GLY A 253 15.47 6.75 -2.68
N HIS A 254 16.39 6.08 -3.36
CA HIS A 254 17.61 6.72 -3.82
C HIS A 254 17.33 7.74 -4.93
N LEU A 255 16.48 7.37 -5.88
CA LEU A 255 16.13 8.19 -7.02
C LEU A 255 15.50 9.53 -6.59
N LEU A 256 14.52 9.54 -5.69
CA LEU A 256 13.88 10.82 -5.34
C LEU A 256 14.78 11.69 -4.46
N LEU A 257 15.72 11.11 -3.70
CA LEU A 257 16.74 11.88 -2.99
C LEU A 257 17.68 12.56 -4.00
N GLU A 258 18.15 11.84 -5.02
CA GLU A 258 18.95 12.41 -6.11
C GLU A 258 18.17 13.51 -6.85
N MET A 259 16.88 13.27 -7.15
CA MET A 259 16.02 14.28 -7.77
C MET A 259 15.89 15.54 -6.90
N LEU A 260 15.73 15.39 -5.59
CA LEU A 260 15.64 16.52 -4.65
C LEU A 260 16.94 17.32 -4.54
N GLU A 261 18.10 16.67 -4.71
CA GLU A 261 19.41 17.33 -4.76
C GLU A 261 19.62 18.06 -6.11
N ASP A 262 19.05 17.54 -7.19
CA ASP A 262 19.24 18.02 -8.56
C ASP A 262 18.30 19.17 -8.96
N VAL A 263 17.04 19.17 -8.51
CA VAL A 263 16.04 20.18 -8.92
C VAL A 263 16.30 21.62 -8.46
N PRO A 264 17.02 21.91 -7.35
CA PRO A 264 17.38 23.27 -6.97
C PRO A 264 18.36 23.97 -7.94
N ASP A 265 19.12 23.21 -8.73
CA ASP A 265 20.20 23.74 -9.58
C ASP A 265 19.69 24.32 -10.90
N VAL A 266 18.91 25.41 -10.82
CA VAL A 266 18.44 26.23 -11.94
C VAL A 266 18.27 27.70 -11.55
N PRO A 267 18.31 28.65 -12.51
CA PRO A 267 17.99 30.05 -12.25
C PRO A 267 16.59 30.25 -11.66
N ASP A 268 16.41 31.27 -10.82
CA ASP A 268 15.16 31.57 -10.09
C ASP A 268 13.91 31.72 -10.99
N GLU A 269 14.08 32.12 -12.25
CA GLU A 269 12.98 32.28 -13.21
C GLU A 269 12.51 30.94 -13.80
N GLN A 270 13.33 29.89 -13.66
CA GLN A 270 13.07 28.58 -14.24
C GLN A 270 12.49 27.61 -13.20
N VAL A 271 11.88 26.54 -13.69
CA VAL A 271 11.46 25.41 -12.85
C VAL A 271 11.99 24.15 -13.51
N LYS A 272 12.82 23.42 -12.79
CA LYS A 272 13.29 22.09 -13.15
C LYS A 272 12.34 21.06 -12.60
N TRP A 273 12.15 20.02 -13.39
CA TRP A 273 11.28 18.89 -13.06
C TRP A 273 12.04 17.59 -13.29
N ARG A 274 11.90 16.66 -12.36
CA ARG A 274 12.39 15.29 -12.50
C ARG A 274 11.24 14.36 -12.14
N PHE A 275 10.98 13.36 -12.98
CA PHE A 275 9.89 12.42 -12.77
C PHE A 275 10.33 10.98 -12.99
N ARG A 276 9.70 10.07 -12.24
CA ARG A 276 9.66 8.64 -12.48
C ARG A 276 8.20 8.23 -12.53
N ARG A 277 7.86 7.43 -13.53
CA ARG A 277 6.51 6.88 -13.72
C ARG A 277 6.59 5.37 -13.73
N LEU A 278 5.64 4.74 -13.06
CA LEU A 278 5.41 3.30 -13.05
C LEU A 278 3.96 3.04 -13.44
N LEU A 279 3.79 2.07 -14.33
CA LEU A 279 2.50 1.46 -14.64
C LEU A 279 2.57 0.01 -14.16
N ASP A 280 1.56 -0.44 -13.43
CA ASP A 280 1.52 -1.81 -12.95
C ASP A 280 1.30 -2.83 -14.08
N GLY A 281 1.56 -4.10 -13.78
CA GLY A 281 1.43 -5.17 -14.77
C GLY A 281 -0.01 -5.40 -15.29
N SER A 282 -1.04 -4.87 -14.62
CA SER A 282 -2.41 -4.89 -15.13
C SER A 282 -2.72 -3.76 -16.12
N GLY A 283 -1.85 -2.75 -16.21
CA GLY A 283 -2.05 -1.58 -17.06
C GLY A 283 -3.14 -0.64 -16.54
N THR A 284 -3.54 -0.75 -15.27
CA THR A 284 -4.65 0.03 -14.70
C THR A 284 -4.21 0.96 -13.57
N ARG A 285 -3.03 0.77 -12.99
CA ARG A 285 -2.54 1.64 -11.91
C ARG A 285 -1.25 2.30 -12.26
N GLN A 286 -1.23 3.62 -12.08
CA GLN A 286 -0.05 4.43 -12.31
C GLN A 286 0.43 5.09 -11.03
N LEU A 287 1.74 5.10 -10.86
CA LEU A 287 2.41 5.85 -9.82
C LEU A 287 3.43 6.79 -10.49
N ILE A 288 3.21 8.08 -10.31
CA ILE A 288 4.08 9.14 -10.81
C ILE A 288 4.68 9.80 -9.57
N MET A 289 6.00 9.71 -9.42
CA MET A 289 6.70 10.47 -8.39
C MET A 289 7.68 11.43 -9.05
N GLY A 290 7.85 12.61 -8.48
CA GLY A 290 8.83 13.55 -8.98
C GLY A 290 9.22 14.60 -7.98
N ALA A 291 10.19 15.41 -8.40
CA ALA A 291 10.60 16.60 -7.69
C ALA A 291 10.49 17.82 -8.61
N ALA A 292 10.19 18.98 -8.02
CA ALA A 292 10.28 20.27 -8.69
C ALA A 292 11.06 21.27 -7.86
N THR A 293 11.71 22.24 -8.51
CA THR A 293 12.58 23.25 -7.86
C THR A 293 11.89 23.97 -6.70
N ARG A 294 10.60 24.27 -6.82
CA ARG A 294 9.87 25.08 -5.84
C ARG A 294 8.39 24.74 -5.78
N PHE A 295 7.80 25.01 -4.63
CA PHE A 295 6.36 24.99 -4.44
C PHE A 295 5.69 26.22 -5.05
N GLY A 296 4.49 26.05 -5.62
CA GLY A 296 3.66 27.17 -6.08
C GLY A 296 2.40 26.70 -6.80
N ARG A 297 1.38 27.55 -6.88
CA ARG A 297 0.09 27.20 -7.52
C ARG A 297 0.26 26.79 -9.00
N ASN A 298 1.14 27.48 -9.73
CA ASN A 298 1.42 27.14 -11.13
C ASN A 298 2.10 25.77 -11.25
N VAL A 299 3.01 25.45 -10.33
CA VAL A 299 3.68 24.14 -10.26
C VAL A 299 2.66 23.05 -9.93
N GLN A 300 1.79 23.27 -8.95
CA GLN A 300 0.72 22.33 -8.63
C GLN A 300 -0.24 22.11 -9.81
N GLY A 301 -0.68 23.19 -10.47
CA GLY A 301 -1.56 23.11 -11.64
C GLY A 301 -0.91 22.35 -12.80
N ALA A 302 0.35 22.64 -13.11
CA ALA A 302 1.10 21.95 -14.15
C ALA A 302 1.27 20.46 -13.81
N PHE A 303 1.60 20.12 -12.56
CA PHE A 303 1.73 18.73 -12.12
C PHE A 303 0.40 17.98 -12.20
N THR A 304 -0.71 18.60 -11.79
CA THR A 304 -2.05 18.02 -11.96
C THR A 304 -2.34 17.73 -13.43
N ALA A 305 -2.08 18.68 -14.33
CA ALA A 305 -2.25 18.49 -15.77
C ALA A 305 -1.38 17.33 -16.31
N TYR A 306 -0.14 17.19 -15.81
CA TYR A 306 0.72 16.06 -16.18
C TYR A 306 0.11 14.72 -15.78
N VAL A 307 -0.33 14.59 -14.53
CA VAL A 307 -0.93 13.35 -14.01
C VAL A 307 -2.20 13.00 -14.78
N GLN A 308 -3.07 13.98 -15.02
CA GLN A 308 -4.29 13.82 -15.81
C GLN A 308 -4.01 13.39 -17.25
N LEU A 309 -3.02 14.00 -17.91
CA LEU A 309 -2.61 13.63 -19.26
C LEU A 309 -2.10 12.19 -19.33
N ARG A 310 -1.23 11.77 -18.40
CA ARG A 310 -0.69 10.40 -18.37
C ARG A 310 -1.75 9.36 -18.01
N HIS A 311 -2.71 9.72 -17.18
CA HIS A 311 -3.90 8.91 -16.92
C HIS A 311 -4.69 8.69 -18.21
N HIS A 312 -5.09 9.78 -18.86
CA HIS A 312 -5.83 9.73 -20.13
C HIS A 312 -5.11 8.91 -21.21
N GLU A 313 -3.80 9.11 -21.40
CA GLU A 313 -3.02 8.38 -22.41
C GLU A 313 -3.08 6.85 -22.18
N VAL A 314 -3.04 6.38 -20.94
CA VAL A 314 -3.11 4.93 -20.64
C VAL A 314 -4.52 4.42 -20.79
N THR A 315 -5.52 5.14 -20.29
CA THR A 315 -6.92 4.71 -20.39
C THR A 315 -7.38 4.65 -21.84
N SER A 316 -6.95 5.62 -22.68
CA SER A 316 -7.25 5.63 -24.11
C SER A 316 -6.59 4.46 -24.86
N ARG A 317 -5.40 4.03 -24.44
CA ARG A 317 -4.71 2.87 -25.04
C ARG A 317 -5.26 1.53 -24.58
N THR A 318 -5.67 1.43 -23.32
CA THR A 318 -6.11 0.16 -22.71
C THR A 318 -7.62 -0.07 -22.81
N GLY A 319 -8.41 0.99 -23.00
CA GLY A 319 -9.88 0.93 -22.96
C GLY A 319 -10.45 0.66 -21.56
N ARG A 320 -9.62 0.66 -20.51
CA ARG A 320 -10.01 0.29 -19.13
C ARG A 320 -10.21 1.49 -18.23
N VAL A 321 -11.01 2.45 -18.69
CA VAL A 321 -11.18 3.75 -18.03
C VAL A 321 -11.63 3.61 -16.57
N GLU A 322 -12.74 2.90 -16.34
CA GLU A 322 -13.36 2.74 -15.01
C GLU A 322 -12.49 1.98 -13.99
N GLU A 323 -11.58 1.13 -14.45
CA GLU A 323 -10.69 0.36 -13.57
C GLU A 323 -9.39 1.11 -13.26
N SER A 324 -9.13 2.20 -13.98
CA SER A 324 -7.82 2.84 -13.98
C SER A 324 -7.70 3.95 -12.95
N SER A 325 -6.50 4.10 -12.39
CA SER A 325 -6.15 5.16 -11.45
C SER A 325 -4.72 5.61 -11.65
N ALA A 326 -4.46 6.89 -11.37
CA ALA A 326 -3.11 7.43 -11.32
C ALA A 326 -2.90 8.24 -10.04
N LEU A 327 -1.85 7.88 -9.31
CA LEU A 327 -1.36 8.59 -8.15
C LEU A 327 -0.11 9.37 -8.52
N GLY A 328 -0.18 10.69 -8.47
CA GLY A 328 0.93 11.62 -8.58
C GLY A 328 1.40 12.11 -7.21
N ILE A 329 2.69 12.03 -6.93
CA ILE A 329 3.34 12.63 -5.76
C ILE A 329 4.45 13.56 -6.24
N LEU A 330 4.42 14.81 -5.81
CA LEU A 330 5.44 15.80 -6.11
C LEU A 330 6.12 16.26 -4.82
N LEU A 331 7.44 16.13 -4.79
CA LEU A 331 8.28 16.66 -3.72
C LEU A 331 8.84 18.02 -4.15
N THR A 332 8.80 19.00 -3.26
CA THR A 332 9.38 20.33 -3.51
C THR A 332 10.28 20.73 -2.35
N PRO A 333 11.58 21.00 -2.57
CA PRO A 333 12.51 21.37 -1.51
C PRO A 333 12.00 22.54 -0.67
N ARG A 334 12.29 22.51 0.63
CA ARG A 334 12.09 23.66 1.53
C ARG A 334 13.43 24.18 2.01
N TYR A 335 13.46 25.49 2.25
CA TYR A 335 14.64 26.21 2.71
C TYR A 335 14.45 26.86 4.10
N ASP A 336 13.34 26.58 4.77
CA ASP A 336 13.01 27.15 6.08
C ASP A 336 13.57 26.36 7.27
N GLY A 337 14.22 25.22 7.01
CA GLY A 337 14.85 24.37 8.03
C GLY A 337 13.90 23.52 8.87
N VAL A 338 12.58 23.57 8.61
CA VAL A 338 11.59 22.82 9.40
C VAL A 338 11.43 21.38 8.90
N ARG A 339 11.42 21.20 7.58
CA ARG A 339 11.43 19.89 6.91
C ARG A 339 12.21 20.00 5.61
N ALA A 340 12.65 18.87 5.07
CA ALA A 340 13.48 18.86 3.86
C ALA A 340 12.67 19.18 2.58
N TRP A 341 11.38 18.83 2.54
CA TRP A 341 10.52 19.09 1.38
C TRP A 341 9.04 19.20 1.77
N ASP A 342 8.23 19.73 0.85
CA ASP A 342 6.78 19.62 0.83
C ASP A 342 6.34 18.47 -0.07
N THR A 343 5.33 17.70 0.38
CA THR A 343 4.70 16.62 -0.38
C THR A 343 3.35 17.10 -0.91
N SER A 344 3.20 17.17 -2.23
CA SER A 344 1.92 17.42 -2.92
C SER A 344 1.41 16.14 -3.56
N THR A 345 0.09 15.93 -3.56
CA THR A 345 -0.52 14.70 -4.07
C THR A 345 -1.67 15.00 -5.01
N VAL A 346 -1.73 14.26 -6.12
CA VAL A 346 -2.82 14.27 -7.09
C VAL A 346 -3.26 12.83 -7.27
N HIS A 347 -4.54 12.53 -7.12
CA HIS A 347 -5.09 11.22 -7.39
C HIS A 347 -6.26 11.36 -8.35
N VAL A 348 -6.23 10.59 -9.44
CA VAL A 348 -7.25 10.59 -10.48
C VAL A 348 -7.70 9.17 -10.76
N HIS A 349 -8.97 9.00 -11.09
CA HIS A 349 -9.60 7.70 -11.30
C HIS A 349 -10.73 7.84 -12.32
N GLY A 350 -10.96 6.80 -13.13
CA GLY A 350 -12.06 6.76 -14.08
C GLY A 350 -11.90 7.77 -15.23
N ASP A 351 -13.03 8.12 -15.85
CA ASP A 351 -13.05 9.16 -16.87
C ASP A 351 -12.92 10.54 -16.22
N LEU A 352 -12.02 11.36 -16.77
CA LEU A 352 -11.80 12.72 -16.32
C LEU A 352 -12.69 13.72 -17.04
N GLY A 353 -13.36 13.31 -18.12
CA GLY A 353 -14.20 14.20 -18.92
C GLY A 353 -13.43 15.35 -19.58
N LEU A 354 -12.13 15.18 -19.80
CA LEU A 354 -11.27 16.20 -20.42
C LEU A 354 -11.70 16.41 -21.87
N SER A 355 -11.92 17.66 -22.23
CA SER A 355 -12.13 18.06 -23.62
C SER A 355 -10.85 17.94 -24.44
N GLU A 356 -10.99 17.84 -25.77
CA GLU A 356 -9.82 17.81 -26.66
C GLU A 356 -9.01 19.11 -26.58
N GLU A 357 -9.66 20.24 -26.30
CA GLU A 357 -9.00 21.53 -26.07
C GLU A 357 -8.10 21.50 -24.82
N GLU A 358 -8.61 20.97 -23.70
CA GLU A 358 -7.82 20.79 -22.48
C GLU A 358 -6.65 19.81 -22.70
N LEU A 359 -6.90 18.70 -23.39
CA LEU A 359 -5.86 17.73 -23.73
C LEU A 359 -4.77 18.35 -24.60
N GLN A 360 -5.13 19.20 -25.57
CA GLN A 360 -4.16 19.89 -26.41
C GLN A 360 -3.28 20.84 -25.58
N VAL A 361 -3.87 21.63 -24.70
CA VAL A 361 -3.13 22.50 -23.76
C VAL A 361 -2.14 21.69 -22.92
N TYR A 362 -2.57 20.52 -22.42
CA TYR A 362 -1.69 19.66 -21.62
C TYR A 362 -0.54 19.08 -22.44
N ARG A 363 -0.80 18.64 -23.68
CA ARG A 363 0.23 18.14 -24.61
C ARG A 363 1.25 19.23 -24.97
N ASP A 364 0.80 20.43 -25.26
CA ASP A 364 1.68 21.57 -25.58
C ASP A 364 2.56 21.97 -24.38
N GLY A 365 2.08 21.74 -23.16
CA GLY A 365 2.83 21.92 -21.92
C GLY A 365 3.89 20.84 -21.67
N TRP A 366 3.54 19.56 -21.90
CA TRP A 366 4.31 18.43 -21.37
C TRP A 366 4.95 17.49 -22.39
N ASN A 367 4.45 17.47 -23.63
CA ASN A 367 4.95 16.64 -24.72
C ASN A 367 5.71 17.46 -25.76
N ARG A 368 6.30 18.60 -25.36
CA ARG A 368 7.09 19.43 -26.27
C ARG A 368 8.18 18.57 -26.93
N PRO A 369 8.29 18.58 -28.27
CA PRO A 369 9.45 18.01 -28.93
C PRO A 369 10.67 18.70 -28.31
N SER A 370 11.56 17.94 -27.67
CA SER A 370 12.82 18.50 -27.23
C SER A 370 13.54 19.08 -28.46
N ASP A 371 14.23 20.23 -28.32
CA ASP A 371 15.20 20.81 -29.26
C ASP A 371 16.41 19.87 -29.53
N ARG A 372 16.15 18.59 -29.80
CA ARG A 372 17.13 17.63 -30.33
C ARG A 372 17.17 17.63 -31.86
N ASP A 373 16.17 18.20 -32.53
CA ASP A 373 16.18 18.41 -33.98
C ASP A 373 17.05 19.62 -34.41
N ALA A 374 17.52 20.44 -33.47
CA ALA A 374 18.40 21.59 -33.72
C ALA A 374 19.88 21.21 -33.95
N ARG A 375 20.25 19.92 -33.96
CA ARG A 375 21.62 19.47 -34.30
C ARG A 375 21.75 18.82 -35.68
N THR A 376 20.73 18.96 -36.53
CA THR A 376 20.76 18.48 -37.91
C THR A 376 20.59 19.60 -38.93
N VAL A 377 21.05 20.81 -38.64
CA VAL A 377 21.35 21.81 -39.69
C VAL A 377 22.49 22.71 -39.22
N THR A 378 23.73 22.35 -39.53
CA THR A 378 24.81 23.28 -39.92
C THR A 378 25.95 22.45 -40.49
N GLU A 379 26.05 22.54 -41.82
CA GLU A 379 27.14 22.23 -42.78
C GLU A 379 27.91 20.91 -42.69
#